data_AF-A0A5P2ATW8-F1
#
_entry.id   AF-A0A5P2ATW8-F1
#
_cell.length_a   1.000
_cell.length_b   1.000
_cell.length_c   1.000
_cell.angle_alpha   90.00
_cell.angle_beta   90.00
_cell.angle_gamma   90.00
#
_symmetry.space_group_name_H-M   'P 1'
#
loop_
_entity.id
_entity.type
_entity.pdbx_description
1 polymer ?
#
loop_
_entity_poly.entity_id
_entity_poly.type
_entity_poly.pdbx_seq_one_letter_code
_entity_poly.pdbx_strand_id
1 'polypeptide(L)'
;MKSIITLPVSSAGLSFDGEPSDAELDAIELEMPLIVAEVDLLDVEIALLDRPVSVLDGRRVRRARNRVLAERRDLTNRVAGLGGAA
;
A
#
# COMPACT_ATOMS: atom_id res chain seq x y z
N MET A 1 36.41 -6.70 -10.52
CA MET A 1 35.52 -5.52 -10.49
C MET A 1 34.14 -5.99 -10.94
N LYS A 2 33.10 -5.88 -10.10
CA LYS A 2 31.73 -6.28 -10.50
C LYS A 2 31.06 -5.07 -11.15
N SER A 3 30.60 -5.23 -12.40
CA SER A 3 29.83 -4.21 -13.13
C SER A 3 28.41 -4.15 -12.58
N ILE A 4 27.93 -2.93 -12.30
CA ILE A 4 26.51 -2.69 -12.05
C ILE A 4 25.82 -2.72 -13.41
N ILE A 5 24.98 -3.73 -13.64
CA ILE A 5 24.15 -3.82 -14.84
C ILE A 5 22.92 -2.96 -14.60
N THR A 6 22.79 -1.85 -15.34
CA THR A 6 21.55 -1.08 -15.37
C THR A 6 20.58 -1.78 -16.32
N LEU A 7 19.52 -2.37 -15.77
CA LEU A 7 18.39 -2.83 -16.57
C LEU A 7 17.69 -1.59 -17.16
N PRO A 8 17.41 -1.54 -18.46
CA PRO A 8 16.58 -0.47 -19.00
C PRO A 8 15.18 -0.62 -18.41
N VAL A 9 14.74 0.38 -17.64
CA VAL A 9 13.35 0.49 -17.23
C VAL A 9 12.54 0.76 -18.49
N SER A 10 11.83 -0.26 -19.00
CA SER A 10 10.90 -0.04 -20.11
C SER A 10 9.67 0.64 -19.55
N SER A 11 9.51 1.91 -19.87
CA SER A 11 8.36 2.75 -19.55
C SER A 11 7.12 2.40 -20.38
N ALA A 12 6.97 1.16 -20.84
CA ALA A 12 5.84 0.76 -21.69
C ALA A 12 4.49 0.97 -20.99
N GLY A 13 4.45 0.96 -19.65
CA GLY A 13 3.29 1.34 -18.84
C GLY A 13 3.13 2.85 -18.59
N LEU A 14 4.01 3.70 -19.11
CA LEU A 14 3.93 5.17 -19.02
C LEU A 14 3.54 5.81 -20.36
N SER A 15 3.13 5.02 -21.35
CA SER A 15 2.53 5.51 -22.60
C SER A 15 1.11 6.00 -22.30
N PHE A 16 0.98 6.98 -21.42
CA PHE A 16 -0.29 7.59 -21.04
C PHE A 16 -0.46 8.85 -21.89
N ASP A 17 -1.37 8.79 -22.85
CA ASP A 17 -1.63 9.82 -23.87
C ASP A 17 -2.80 10.76 -23.50
N GLY A 18 -3.33 10.66 -22.28
CA GLY A 18 -4.43 11.47 -21.74
C GLY A 18 -4.20 11.95 -20.29
N GLU A 19 -5.25 12.45 -19.64
CA GLU A 19 -5.34 12.68 -18.18
C GLU A 19 -6.17 11.53 -17.57
N PRO A 20 -5.94 11.09 -16.31
CA PRO A 20 -6.74 10.01 -15.73
C PRO A 20 -8.21 10.39 -15.71
N SER A 21 -9.08 9.42 -16.01
CA SER A 21 -10.52 9.61 -15.89
C SER A 21 -10.93 9.76 -14.43
N ASP A 22 -12.06 10.43 -14.18
CA ASP A 22 -12.61 10.58 -12.82
C ASP A 22 -12.79 9.22 -12.12
N ALA A 23 -13.21 8.19 -12.85
CA ALA A 23 -13.37 6.84 -12.32
C ALA A 23 -12.04 6.18 -11.90
N GLU A 24 -10.95 6.47 -12.61
CA GLU A 24 -9.61 6.00 -12.24
C GLU A 24 -9.09 6.76 -11.01
N LEU A 25 -9.36 8.06 -10.91
CA LEU A 25 -9.02 8.85 -9.72
C LEU A 25 -9.81 8.39 -8.50
N ASP A 26 -11.12 8.14 -8.66
CA ASP A 26 -11.97 7.60 -7.59
C ASP A 26 -11.50 6.21 -7.12
N ALA A 27 -11.01 5.37 -8.04
CA ALA A 27 -10.44 4.07 -7.70
C ALA A 27 -9.18 4.20 -6.83
N ILE A 28 -8.31 5.19 -7.11
CA ILE A 28 -7.14 5.49 -6.28
C ILE A 28 -7.58 5.91 -4.88
N GLU A 29 -8.53 6.85 -4.77
CA GLU A 29 -9.05 7.32 -3.49
C GLU A 29 -9.68 6.19 -2.66
N LEU A 30 -10.31 5.21 -3.33
CA LEU A 30 -10.83 4.01 -2.68
C LEU A 30 -9.75 3.19 -1.97
N GLU A 31 -8.55 3.11 -2.56
CA GLU A 31 -7.40 2.34 -2.09
C GLU A 31 -6.55 3.09 -1.05
N MET A 32 -6.60 4.44 -1.03
CA MET A 32 -5.79 5.29 -0.15
C MET A 32 -5.78 4.87 1.33
N PRO A 33 -6.91 4.50 1.97
CA PRO A 33 -6.90 4.06 3.38
C PRO A 33 -6.03 2.82 3.63
N LEU A 34 -6.01 1.87 2.68
CA LEU A 34 -5.17 0.68 2.78
C LEU A 34 -3.69 1.04 2.63
N ILE A 35 -3.36 1.87 1.64
CA ILE A 35 -1.98 2.32 1.39
C ILE A 35 -1.43 3.01 2.63
N VAL A 36 -2.21 3.91 3.25
CA VAL A 36 -1.81 4.59 4.50
C VAL A 36 -1.57 3.59 5.63
N ALA A 37 -2.42 2.57 5.80
CA ALA A 37 -2.21 1.56 6.83
C ALA A 37 -0.95 0.71 6.58
N GLU A 38 -0.61 0.43 5.32
CA GLU A 38 0.61 -0.28 4.94
C GLU A 38 1.87 0.57 5.18
N VAL A 39 1.81 1.87 4.88
CA VAL A 39 2.87 2.83 5.21
C VAL A 39 3.06 2.93 6.72
N ASP A 40 1.98 3.03 7.51
CA ASP A 40 2.06 3.07 8.98
C ASP A 40 2.73 1.80 9.54
N LEU A 41 2.46 0.62 8.95
CA LEU A 41 3.14 -0.62 9.32
C LEU A 41 4.63 -0.56 8.99
N LEU A 42 4.97 -0.10 7.79
CA LEU A 42 6.35 0.05 7.34
C LEU A 42 7.12 1.00 8.26
N ASP A 43 6.53 2.14 8.64
CA ASP A 43 7.14 3.09 9.58
C ASP A 43 7.43 2.45 10.93
N VAL A 44 6.50 1.62 11.44
CA VAL A 44 6.73 0.86 12.68
C VAL A 44 7.87 -0.15 12.49
N GLU A 45 7.95 -0.85 11.36
CA GLU A 45 9.02 -1.83 11.10
C GLU A 45 10.38 -1.15 10.93
N ILE A 46 10.46 -0.04 10.20
CA ILE A 46 11.68 0.77 10.02
C ILE A 46 12.18 1.28 11.37
N ALA A 47 11.31 1.82 12.22
CA ALA A 47 11.68 2.34 13.53
C ALA A 47 12.28 1.27 14.48
N LEU A 48 12.12 -0.02 14.16
CA LEU A 48 12.67 -1.14 14.93
C LEU A 48 13.99 -1.67 14.39
N LEU A 49 14.41 -1.29 13.18
CA LEU A 49 15.67 -1.77 12.60
C LEU A 49 16.91 -1.27 13.35
N ASP A 50 16.85 -0.06 13.92
CA ASP A 50 18.00 0.61 14.52
C ASP A 50 18.15 0.38 16.04
N ARG A 51 17.37 -0.53 16.63
CA ARG A 51 17.36 -0.74 18.09
C ARG A 51 16.94 -2.14 18.53
N PRO A 52 17.31 -2.58 19.76
CA PRO A 52 16.77 -3.81 20.32
C PRO A 52 15.25 -3.72 20.52
N VAL A 53 14.54 -4.76 20.07
CA VAL A 53 13.06 -4.83 20.08
C VAL A 53 12.54 -5.16 21.47
N SER A 54 11.58 -4.37 21.96
CA SER A 54 10.87 -4.61 23.23
C SER A 54 9.54 -5.36 23.03
N VAL A 55 8.95 -5.83 24.13
CA VAL A 55 7.59 -6.44 24.11
C VAL A 55 6.53 -5.44 23.63
N LEU A 56 6.69 -4.15 23.96
CA LEU A 56 5.76 -3.10 23.52
C LEU A 56 5.85 -2.87 22.01
N ASP A 57 7.05 -2.98 21.44
CA ASP A 57 7.26 -2.90 20.00
C ASP A 57 6.52 -4.04 19.28
N GLY A 58 6.62 -5.27 19.81
CA GLY A 58 5.84 -6.41 19.29
C GLY A 58 4.33 -6.16 19.32
N ARG A 59 3.80 -5.49 20.35
CA ARG A 59 2.38 -5.08 20.38
C ARG A 59 2.07 -4.02 19.34
N ARG A 60 2.97 -3.05 19.13
CA ARG A 60 2.81 -1.97 18.15
C ARG A 60 2.75 -2.54 16.72
N VAL A 61 3.66 -3.44 16.37
CA VAL A 61 3.65 -4.18 15.08
C VAL A 61 2.35 -4.95 14.88
N ARG A 62 1.89 -5.69 15.90
CA ARG A 62 0.62 -6.44 15.82
C ARG A 62 -0.59 -5.54 15.56
N ARG A 63 -0.66 -4.37 16.21
CA ARG A 63 -1.75 -3.41 15.98
C ARG A 63 -1.70 -2.84 14.56
N ALA A 64 -0.51 -2.47 14.08
CA ALA A 64 -0.35 -1.97 12.71
C ALA A 64 -0.76 -3.02 11.66
N ARG A 65 -0.33 -4.28 11.83
CA ARG A 65 -0.77 -5.41 10.98
C ARG A 65 -2.28 -5.63 11.00
N ASN A 66 -2.88 -5.58 12.19
CA ASN A 66 -4.34 -5.73 12.31
C ASN A 66 -5.09 -4.59 11.61
N ARG A 67 -4.54 -3.36 11.62
CA ARG A 67 -5.11 -2.22 10.88
C ARG A 67 -5.06 -2.45 9.37
N VAL A 68 -3.93 -2.92 8.84
CA VAL A 68 -3.81 -3.30 7.41
C VAL A 68 -4.87 -4.33 7.05
N LEU A 69 -5.05 -5.38 7.85
CA LEU A 69 -6.06 -6.41 7.60
C LEU A 69 -7.48 -5.85 7.62
N ALA A 70 -7.79 -4.90 8.52
CA ALA A 70 -9.07 -4.24 8.57
C ALA A 70 -9.33 -3.41 7.30
N GLU A 71 -8.36 -2.59 6.88
CA GLU A 71 -8.49 -1.78 5.67
C GLU A 71 -8.57 -2.63 4.39
N ARG A 72 -7.85 -3.75 4.31
CA ARG A 72 -7.98 -4.71 3.19
C ARG A 72 -9.38 -5.28 3.10
N ARG A 73 -9.94 -5.70 4.24
CA ARG A 73 -11.31 -6.19 4.32
C ARG A 73 -12.30 -5.11 3.89
N ASP A 74 -12.12 -3.89 4.39
CA ASP A 74 -13.05 -2.79 4.14
C ASP A 74 -12.98 -2.34 2.67
N LEU A 75 -11.78 -2.30 2.06
CA LEU A 75 -11.60 -2.10 0.62
C LEU A 75 -12.34 -3.17 -0.20
N THR A 76 -12.14 -4.46 0.15
CA THR A 76 -12.83 -5.58 -0.52
C THR A 76 -14.34 -5.41 -0.45
N ASN A 77 -14.88 -5.01 0.71
CA ASN A 77 -16.30 -4.77 0.90
C ASN A 77 -16.81 -3.56 0.09
N ARG A 78 -16.04 -2.46 0.02
CA ARG A 78 -16.40 -1.29 -0.81
C ARG A 78 -16.46 -1.65 -2.29
N VAL A 79 -15.44 -2.34 -2.80
CA VAL A 79 -15.38 -2.79 -4.21
C VAL A 79 -16.56 -3.73 -4.52
N ALA A 80 -16.87 -4.68 -3.63
CA ALA A 80 -18.01 -5.57 -3.81
C ALA A 80 -19.36 -4.83 -3.81
N GLY A 81 -19.50 -3.80 -2.97
CA GLY A 81 -20.70 -2.95 -2.93
C GLY A 81 -20.93 -2.13 -4.21
N LEU A 82 -19.86 -1.71 -4.89
CA LEU A 82 -19.93 -1.02 -6.18
C LEU A 82 -20.41 -1.93 -7.32
N GLY A 83 -20.09 -3.23 -7.27
CA GLY A 83 -20.50 -4.21 -8.28
C GLY A 83 -21.89 -4.82 -8.10
N GLY A 84 -22.51 -4.66 -6.93
CA GLY A 84 -23.82 -5.27 -6.59
C GLY A 84 -25.04 -4.40 -6.90
N ALA A 85 -24.84 -3.18 -7.43
CA ALA A 85 -25.90 -2.22 -7.75
C ALA A 85 -26.18 -2.11 -9.27
N ALA A 86 -26.05 -3.23 -9.99
CA ALA A 86 -26.37 -3.36 -11.41
C ALA A 86 -27.49 -4.38 -11.66
#